data_AF-Q63846-F1
#
_entry.id   AF-Q63846-F1
#
_cell.length_a   1.000
_cell.length_b   1.000
_cell.length_c   1.000
_cell.angle_alpha   90.00
_cell.angle_beta   90.00
_cell.angle_gamma   90.00
#
_symmetry.space_group_name_H-M   'P 1'
#
loop_
_entity.id
_entity.type
_entity.pdbx_description
1 polymer ?
#
loop_
_entity_poly.entity_id
_entity_poly.type
_entity_poly.pdbx_seq_one_letter_code
_entity_poly.pdbx_strand_id
1 'polypeptide(L)'
;ATVCDEKIGWRNDASHLLVFTTDAKTHIAVDGRLAGIVLPNDGRCHIGRDNHYSASTTMDYPSLGLMTEKLSQKNINLIFAVTENVVSLYQNYSELIPGTTVGVLSDDSSNVLQLIVDAYGKIRSKVELEVRDLPEELSLSFNATCLNNE
;
A
#
# COMPACT_ATOMS: atom_id res chain seq x y z
N ALA A 1 8.06 -0.99 5.93
CA ALA A 1 7.55 -2.36 5.73
C ALA A 1 7.85 -2.88 4.32
N THR A 2 7.51 -2.14 3.26
CA THR A 2 7.64 -2.62 1.88
C THR A 2 9.07 -2.92 1.41
N VAL A 3 10.01 -2.00 1.64
CA VAL A 3 11.35 -2.05 1.00
C VAL A 3 12.45 -2.69 1.86
N CYS A 4 12.10 -3.16 3.06
CA CYS A 4 13.06 -3.73 4.03
C CYS A 4 12.92 -5.25 4.09
N ASP A 5 13.20 -5.94 2.99
CA ASP A 5 12.88 -7.37 2.80
C ASP A 5 13.41 -8.26 3.92
N GLU A 6 14.71 -8.16 4.25
CA GLU A 6 15.35 -9.01 5.26
C GLU A 6 14.84 -8.73 6.68
N LYS A 7 14.49 -7.47 6.97
CA LYS A 7 14.02 -7.06 8.30
C LYS A 7 12.58 -7.48 8.54
N ILE A 8 11.75 -7.46 7.51
CA ILE A 8 10.34 -7.87 7.61
C ILE A 8 10.20 -9.38 7.40
N GLY A 9 11.03 -9.99 6.55
CA GLY A 9 11.03 -11.43 6.30
C GLY A 9 9.97 -11.88 5.29
N TRP A 10 9.71 -11.08 4.26
CA TRP A 10 8.83 -11.48 3.16
C TRP A 10 9.39 -12.72 2.45
N ARG A 11 8.55 -13.73 2.22
CA ARG A 11 8.95 -15.00 1.57
C ARG A 11 8.68 -14.91 0.07
N ASN A 12 9.65 -15.31 -0.75
CA ASN A 12 9.56 -15.19 -2.21
C ASN A 12 8.26 -15.74 -2.82
N ASP A 13 7.83 -16.94 -2.42
CA ASP A 13 6.68 -17.64 -2.99
C ASP A 13 5.44 -17.59 -2.08
N ALA A 14 5.14 -16.41 -1.53
CA ALA A 14 3.98 -16.22 -0.65
C ALA A 14 3.16 -14.98 -1.03
N SER A 15 1.87 -15.01 -0.70
CA SER A 15 1.04 -13.80 -0.73
C SER A 15 1.48 -12.84 0.38
N HIS A 16 1.92 -11.65 0.01
CA HIS A 16 2.26 -10.59 0.96
C HIS A 16 1.04 -9.73 1.25
N LEU A 17 0.61 -9.72 2.51
CA LEU A 17 -0.47 -8.86 3.00
C LEU A 17 0.11 -7.87 3.99
N LEU A 18 -0.05 -6.58 3.71
CA LEU A 18 0.30 -5.49 4.63
C LEU A 18 -0.98 -4.87 5.16
N VAL A 19 -1.32 -5.17 6.42
CA VAL A 19 -2.50 -4.63 7.09
C VAL A 19 -2.13 -3.32 7.76
N PHE A 20 -2.72 -2.22 7.32
CA PHE A 20 -2.54 -0.88 7.86
C PHE A 20 -3.78 -0.47 8.64
N THR A 21 -3.63 -0.22 9.94
CA THR A 21 -4.72 0.15 10.84
C THR A 21 -4.59 1.59 11.31
N THR A 22 -5.65 2.40 11.19
CA THR A 22 -5.69 3.76 11.76
C THR A 22 -7.11 4.29 11.88
N ASP A 23 -7.31 5.22 12.80
CA ASP A 23 -8.53 5.98 13.01
C ASP A 23 -8.46 7.43 12.48
N ALA A 24 -7.35 7.78 11.83
CA ALA A 24 -6.98 9.14 11.48
C ALA A 24 -6.55 9.31 10.02
N LYS A 25 -6.42 10.58 9.63
CA LYS A 25 -5.80 10.97 8.35
C LYS A 25 -4.30 10.70 8.39
N THR A 26 -3.70 10.50 7.23
CA THR A 26 -2.25 10.29 7.07
C THR A 26 -1.58 11.57 6.58
N HIS A 27 -0.31 11.76 6.96
CA HIS A 27 0.55 12.72 6.30
C HIS A 27 1.00 12.19 4.93
N ILE A 28 1.22 13.12 3.99
CA ILE A 28 1.65 12.83 2.61
C ILE A 28 2.91 13.61 2.27
N ALA A 29 3.59 13.24 1.18
CA ALA A 29 4.72 14.00 0.67
C ALA A 29 4.41 15.50 0.60
N VAL A 30 5.42 16.33 0.91
CA VAL A 30 5.38 17.79 1.11
C VAL A 30 4.90 18.24 2.49
N ASP A 31 4.18 17.42 3.27
CA ASP A 31 3.78 17.78 4.64
C ASP A 31 4.99 17.96 5.57
N GLY A 32 6.09 17.21 5.36
CA GLY A 32 7.30 17.30 6.16
C GLY A 32 7.94 18.70 6.16
N ARG A 33 7.61 19.54 5.16
CA ARG A 33 8.06 20.93 5.09
C ARG A 33 7.64 21.73 6.33
N LEU A 34 6.51 21.40 6.96
CA LEU A 34 6.07 22.04 8.21
C LEU A 34 7.03 21.78 9.38
N ALA A 35 7.76 20.67 9.34
CA ALA A 35 8.79 20.30 10.31
C ALA A 35 10.22 20.69 9.84
N GLY A 36 10.35 21.42 8.73
CA GLY A 36 11.64 21.74 8.12
C GLY A 36 12.30 20.59 7.36
N ILE A 37 11.57 19.48 7.15
CA ILE A 37 12.03 18.32 6.40
C ILE A 37 11.68 18.52 4.93
N VAL A 38 12.69 18.73 4.08
CA VAL A 38 12.50 19.03 2.65
C VAL A 38 13.14 18.00 1.72
N LEU A 39 13.86 17.02 2.29
CA LEU A 39 14.47 15.94 1.52
C LEU A 39 13.40 14.93 1.10
N PRO A 40 13.15 14.71 -0.20
CA PRO A 40 12.15 13.76 -0.66
C PRO A 40 12.46 12.32 -0.21
N ASN A 41 11.41 11.51 -0.09
CA ASN A 41 11.56 10.09 0.22
C ASN A 41 12.30 9.34 -0.90
N ASP A 42 13.34 8.59 -0.55
CA ASP A 42 14.18 7.87 -1.52
C ASP A 42 13.69 6.44 -1.83
N GLY A 43 12.65 5.98 -1.13
CA GLY A 43 12.10 4.63 -1.31
C GLY A 43 13.05 3.50 -0.93
N ARG A 44 14.06 3.75 -0.07
CA ARG A 44 15.02 2.75 0.40
C ARG A 44 14.79 2.36 1.85
N CYS A 45 15.42 1.25 2.26
CA CYS A 45 15.33 0.78 3.64
C CYS A 45 16.28 1.56 4.56
N HIS A 46 15.72 2.29 5.52
CA HIS A 46 16.46 2.99 6.58
C HIS A 46 16.07 2.50 7.97
N ILE A 47 15.99 1.18 8.15
CA ILE A 47 15.73 0.57 9.47
C ILE A 47 17.07 0.27 10.15
N GLY A 48 17.30 0.91 11.29
CA GLY A 48 18.52 0.77 12.08
C GLY A 48 18.66 -0.59 12.77
N ARG A 49 19.75 -0.76 13.53
CA ARG A 49 19.96 -1.95 14.39
C ARG A 49 18.96 -2.01 15.55
N ASP A 50 18.44 -0.86 15.95
CA ASP A 50 17.40 -0.66 16.96
C ASP A 50 15.98 -0.91 16.42
N ASN A 51 15.84 -1.34 15.16
CA ASN A 51 14.58 -1.52 14.44
C ASN A 51 13.72 -0.26 14.31
N HIS A 52 14.30 0.94 14.51
CA HIS A 52 13.62 2.20 14.25
C HIS A 52 13.93 2.72 12.84
N TYR A 53 13.00 3.49 12.28
CA TYR A 53 13.23 4.20 11.02
C TYR A 53 14.12 5.41 11.25
N SER A 54 15.40 5.29 10.90
CA SER A 54 16.43 6.30 11.22
C SER A 54 16.27 7.59 10.41
N ALA A 55 15.57 7.53 9.28
CA ALA A 55 15.35 8.70 8.41
C ALA A 55 14.05 9.47 8.73
N SER A 56 13.38 9.17 9.85
CA SER A 56 12.08 9.77 10.21
C SER A 56 12.11 11.29 10.36
N THR A 57 13.24 11.86 10.77
CA THR A 57 13.42 13.31 11.02
C THR A 57 14.25 14.00 9.95
N THR A 58 14.70 13.26 8.94
CA THR A 58 15.58 13.78 7.88
C THR A 58 14.95 13.69 6.50
N MET A 59 13.94 12.85 6.31
CA MET A 59 13.32 12.55 5.01
C MET A 59 11.80 12.67 5.09
N ASP A 60 11.21 13.27 4.07
CA ASP A 60 9.78 13.55 3.99
C ASP A 60 8.97 12.25 3.85
N TYR A 61 7.66 12.37 4.06
CA TYR A 61 6.70 11.31 3.83
C TYR A 61 6.73 10.86 2.35
N PRO A 62 6.46 9.57 2.07
CA PRO A 62 6.41 9.10 0.70
C PRO A 62 5.20 9.66 -0.05
N SER A 63 5.33 9.84 -1.37
CA SER A 63 4.20 10.14 -2.24
C SER A 63 3.42 8.87 -2.55
N LEU A 64 2.14 9.02 -2.92
CA LEU A 64 1.31 7.87 -3.33
C LEU A 64 1.92 7.12 -4.52
N GLY A 65 2.49 7.85 -5.49
CA GLY A 65 3.16 7.23 -6.65
C GLY A 65 4.37 6.38 -6.25
N LEU A 66 5.21 6.88 -5.34
CA LEU A 66 6.35 6.09 -4.82
C LEU A 66 5.88 4.87 -4.03
N MET A 67 4.80 5.01 -3.24
CA MET A 67 4.21 3.88 -2.53
C MET A 67 3.71 2.81 -3.51
N THR A 68 2.96 3.21 -4.54
CA THR A 68 2.46 2.31 -5.60
C THR A 68 3.60 1.58 -6.28
N GLU A 69 4.66 2.29 -6.69
CA GLU A 69 5.84 1.70 -7.31
C GLU A 69 6.45 0.61 -6.42
N LYS A 70 6.69 0.91 -5.13
CA LYS A 70 7.34 -0.04 -4.22
C LYS A 70 6.44 -1.20 -3.83
N LEU A 71 5.14 -0.97 -3.65
CA LEU A 71 4.17 -2.03 -3.36
C LEU A 71 4.08 -3.03 -4.51
N SER A 72 3.98 -2.52 -5.75
CA SER A 72 4.01 -3.32 -6.96
C SER A 72 5.32 -4.08 -7.13
N GLN A 73 6.46 -3.37 -7.00
CA GLN A 73 7.80 -3.96 -7.14
C GLN A 73 7.99 -5.14 -6.17
N LYS A 74 7.41 -5.06 -4.96
CA LYS A 74 7.52 -6.08 -3.90
C LYS A 74 6.33 -7.05 -3.84
N ASN A 75 5.38 -6.93 -4.76
CA ASN A 75 4.17 -7.73 -4.83
C ASN A 75 3.42 -7.78 -3.48
N ILE A 76 3.22 -6.60 -2.86
CA ILE A 76 2.56 -6.46 -1.55
C ILE A 76 1.15 -5.92 -1.74
N ASN A 77 0.17 -6.66 -1.22
CA ASN A 77 -1.22 -6.23 -1.16
C ASN A 77 -1.44 -5.43 0.12
N LEU A 78 -1.73 -4.15 -0.01
CA LEU A 78 -1.98 -3.26 1.12
C LEU A 78 -3.50 -3.25 1.45
N ILE A 79 -3.81 -3.49 2.71
CA ILE A 79 -5.17 -3.51 3.26
C ILE A 79 -5.29 -2.33 4.22
N PHE A 80 -6.15 -1.37 3.89
CA PHE A 80 -6.52 -0.27 4.79
C PHE A 80 -7.66 -0.73 5.70
N ALA A 81 -7.35 -1.03 6.96
CA ALA A 81 -8.33 -1.34 8.00
C ALA A 81 -8.55 -0.08 8.85
N VAL A 82 -9.55 0.73 8.51
CA VAL A 82 -9.68 2.09 9.06
C VAL A 82 -11.07 2.35 9.63
N THR A 83 -11.18 3.20 10.65
CA THR A 83 -12.47 3.52 11.28
C THR A 83 -13.37 4.34 10.36
N GLU A 84 -14.69 4.26 10.60
CA GLU A 84 -15.74 4.77 9.71
C GLU A 84 -15.56 6.25 9.29
N ASN A 85 -15.11 7.09 10.22
CA ASN A 85 -14.86 8.53 10.02
C ASN A 85 -13.82 8.85 8.92
N VAL A 86 -12.93 7.91 8.58
CA VAL A 86 -11.88 8.11 7.56
C VAL A 86 -11.98 7.15 6.38
N VAL A 87 -12.95 6.24 6.35
CA VAL A 87 -13.11 5.23 5.28
C VAL A 87 -13.11 5.86 3.88
N SER A 88 -13.89 6.94 3.67
CA SER A 88 -13.96 7.59 2.36
C SER A 88 -12.62 8.17 1.90
N LEU A 89 -11.76 8.62 2.82
CA LEU A 89 -10.42 9.10 2.48
C LEU A 89 -9.55 7.96 1.94
N TYR A 90 -9.54 6.83 2.64
CA TYR A 90 -8.73 5.68 2.24
C TYR A 90 -9.31 4.93 1.03
N GLN A 91 -10.62 5.03 0.77
CA GLN A 91 -11.22 4.59 -0.49
C GLN A 91 -10.68 5.38 -1.68
N ASN A 92 -10.62 6.71 -1.58
CA ASN A 92 -10.04 7.55 -2.63
C ASN A 92 -8.55 7.25 -2.86
N TYR A 93 -7.78 6.95 -1.81
CA TYR A 93 -6.39 6.49 -1.98
C TYR A 93 -6.31 5.11 -2.61
N SER A 94 -7.25 4.22 -2.28
CA SER A 94 -7.29 2.87 -2.84
C SER A 94 -7.52 2.87 -4.35
N GLU A 95 -8.27 3.83 -4.89
CA GLU A 95 -8.42 4.03 -6.33
C GLU A 95 -7.11 4.40 -7.05
N LEU A 96 -6.17 5.02 -6.34
CA LEU A 96 -4.87 5.45 -6.88
C LEU A 96 -3.76 4.41 -6.69
N ILE A 97 -4.00 3.40 -5.84
CA ILE A 97 -3.03 2.35 -5.53
C ILE A 97 -3.64 0.99 -5.93
N PRO A 98 -3.33 0.49 -7.14
CA PRO A 98 -3.78 -0.81 -7.63
C PRO A 98 -3.57 -1.95 -6.62
N GLY A 99 -4.51 -2.90 -6.58
CA GLY A 99 -4.45 -4.05 -5.68
C GLY A 99 -4.71 -3.76 -4.18
N THR A 100 -4.99 -2.52 -3.79
CA THR A 100 -5.36 -2.22 -2.40
C THR A 100 -6.81 -2.54 -2.09
N THR A 101 -7.10 -2.76 -0.81
CA THR A 101 -8.47 -2.97 -0.32
C THR A 101 -8.72 -2.13 0.93
N VAL A 102 -9.97 -1.71 1.14
CA VAL A 102 -10.39 -0.97 2.33
C VAL A 102 -11.41 -1.79 3.11
N GLY A 103 -11.23 -1.85 4.43
CA GLY A 103 -12.13 -2.47 5.39
C GLY A 103 -12.44 -1.50 6.53
N VAL A 104 -13.70 -1.50 6.98
CA VAL A 104 -14.14 -0.63 8.09
C VAL A 104 -13.76 -1.31 9.41
N LEU A 105 -12.80 -0.74 10.12
CA LEU A 105 -12.38 -1.16 11.46
C LEU A 105 -13.35 -0.59 12.50
N SER A 106 -13.79 -1.41 13.45
CA SER A 106 -14.54 -0.92 14.60
C SER A 106 -13.63 -0.10 15.53
N ASP A 107 -14.19 0.81 16.31
CA ASP A 107 -13.41 1.66 17.23
C ASP A 107 -12.62 0.85 18.27
N ASP A 108 -13.11 -0.34 18.62
CA ASP A 108 -12.44 -1.29 19.52
C ASP A 108 -11.55 -2.31 18.79
N SER A 109 -11.45 -2.22 17.45
CA SER A 109 -10.73 -3.15 16.57
C SER A 109 -11.16 -4.62 16.68
N SER A 110 -12.33 -4.92 17.27
CA SER A 110 -12.83 -6.28 17.48
C SER A 110 -13.06 -7.05 16.19
N ASN A 111 -13.32 -6.36 15.07
CA ASN A 111 -13.59 -6.98 13.77
C ASN A 111 -12.36 -7.18 12.88
N VAL A 112 -11.13 -6.88 13.35
CA VAL A 112 -9.91 -6.93 12.54
C VAL A 112 -9.66 -8.30 11.90
N LEU A 113 -9.98 -9.40 12.61
CA LEU A 113 -9.79 -10.75 12.09
C LEU A 113 -10.68 -11.01 10.87
N GLN A 114 -11.95 -10.62 10.95
CA GLN A 114 -12.90 -10.78 9.85
C GLN A 114 -12.47 -9.93 8.64
N LEU A 115 -12.01 -8.70 8.87
CA LEU A 115 -11.51 -7.82 7.81
C LEU A 115 -10.34 -8.45 7.04
N ILE A 116 -9.41 -9.09 7.74
CA ILE A 116 -8.26 -9.75 7.10
C ILE A 116 -8.73 -10.94 6.26
N VAL A 117 -9.64 -11.76 6.78
CA VAL A 117 -10.21 -12.91 6.05
C VAL A 117 -10.93 -12.44 4.79
N ASP A 118 -11.77 -11.42 4.90
CA ASP A 118 -12.55 -10.87 3.79
C ASP A 118 -11.65 -10.22 2.74
N ALA A 119 -10.66 -9.44 3.18
CA ALA A 119 -9.68 -8.81 2.29
C ALA A 119 -8.85 -9.87 1.54
N TYR A 120 -8.43 -10.93 2.23
CA TYR A 120 -7.72 -12.04 1.59
C TYR A 120 -8.60 -12.77 0.56
N GLY A 121 -9.87 -13.02 0.89
CA GLY A 121 -10.84 -13.58 -0.06
C GLY A 121 -11.01 -12.70 -1.30
N LYS A 122 -11.15 -11.38 -1.12
CA LYS A 122 -11.24 -10.40 -2.21
C LYS A 122 -10.00 -10.40 -3.09
N ILE A 123 -8.81 -10.35 -2.49
CA ILE A 123 -7.53 -10.38 -3.22
C ILE A 123 -7.42 -11.65 -4.08
N ARG A 124 -7.81 -12.82 -3.53
CA ARG A 124 -7.77 -14.07 -4.29
C ARG A 124 -8.83 -14.18 -5.39
N SER A 125 -9.90 -13.39 -5.30
CA SER A 125 -10.97 -13.37 -6.29
C SER A 125 -10.72 -12.39 -7.45
N LYS A 126 -9.77 -11.47 -7.30
CA LYS A 126 -9.45 -10.44 -8.30
C LYS A 126 -8.21 -10.84 -9.09
N VAL A 127 -8.26 -10.65 -10.41
CA VAL A 127 -7.08 -10.69 -11.29
C VAL A 127 -6.94 -9.31 -11.90
N GLU A 128 -5.78 -8.70 -11.70
CA GLU A 128 -5.46 -7.36 -12.20
C GLU A 128 -4.20 -7.45 -13.05
N LEU A 129 -4.28 -6.97 -14.29
CA LEU A 129 -3.14 -6.94 -15.20
C LEU A 129 -2.34 -5.66 -14.95
N GLU A 130 -1.06 -5.84 -14.66
CA GLU A 130 -0.11 -4.74 -14.54
C GLU A 130 0.93 -4.84 -15.66
N VAL A 131 1.20 -3.71 -16.33
CA VAL A 131 2.26 -3.62 -17.33
C VAL A 131 3.49 -3.00 -16.69
N ARG A 132 4.63 -3.66 -16.82
CA ARG A 132 5.92 -3.18 -16.32
C ARG A 132 6.83 -2.85 -17.51
N ASP A 133 7.61 -1.78 -17.35
CA ASP A 133 8.66 -1.37 -18.29
C ASP A 133 8.16 -1.20 -19.75
N LEU A 134 6.98 -0.57 -19.93
CA LEU A 134 6.46 -0.25 -21.27
C LEU A 134 7.20 0.99 -21.83
N PRO A 135 7.85 0.87 -23.00
CA PRO A 135 8.40 2.02 -23.73
C PRO A 135 7.34 3.10 -24.00
N GLU A 136 7.73 4.38 -23.96
CA GLU A 136 6.81 5.51 -24.16
C GLU A 136 6.15 5.50 -25.56
N GLU A 137 6.79 4.87 -26.54
CA GLU A 137 6.30 4.80 -27.92
C GLU A 137 5.21 3.73 -28.12
N LEU A 138 4.98 2.86 -27.13
CA LEU A 138 4.02 1.76 -27.23
C LEU A 138 2.70 2.07 -26.53
N SER A 139 1.60 1.78 -27.21
CA SER A 139 0.24 1.83 -26.65
C SER A 139 -0.33 0.42 -26.54
N LEU A 140 -0.87 0.06 -25.37
CA LEU A 140 -1.55 -1.22 -25.14
C LEU A 140 -3.05 -1.01 -24.93
N SER A 141 -3.85 -1.95 -25.42
CA SER A 141 -5.26 -2.07 -25.13
C SER A 141 -5.57 -3.46 -24.61
N PHE A 142 -6.44 -3.54 -23.60
CA PHE A 142 -6.80 -4.80 -22.94
C PHE A 142 -8.30 -5.04 -23.12
N ASN A 143 -8.64 -6.28 -23.46
CA ASN A 143 -10.00 -6.79 -23.36
C ASN A 143 -9.96 -8.00 -22.42
N ALA A 144 -10.66 -7.92 -21.29
CA ALA A 144 -10.66 -8.98 -20.29
C ALA A 144 -11.95 -9.81 -20.44
N THR A 145 -11.81 -11.11 -20.65
CA THR A 145 -12.94 -12.05 -20.61
C THR A 145 -12.86 -12.84 -19.30
N CYS A 146 -13.79 -12.55 -18.40
CA CYS A 146 -13.89 -13.19 -17.10
C CYS A 146 -14.87 -14.38 -17.15
N LEU A 147 -15.19 -14.97 -15.99
CA LEU A 147 -16.20 -16.03 -15.90
C LEU A 147 -17.55 -15.56 -16.46
N ASN A 148 -18.10 -16.36 -17.39
CA ASN A 148 -19.40 -16.27 -18.09
C ASN A 148 -19.41 -15.82 -19.57
N ASN A 149 -18.28 -15.49 -20.23
CA ASN A 149 -18.31 -14.98 -21.62
C ASN A 149 -19.32 -13.82 -21.83
N GLU A 150 -19.63 -13.09 -20.75
CA GLU A 150 -20.24 -11.75 -20.78
C GLU A 150 -19.11 -10.72 -20.64
#